data_AF-A0A535CV39-F1
#
_entry.id   AF-A0A535CV39-F1
#
_cell.length_a   1.000
_cell.length_b   1.000
_cell.length_c   1.000
_cell.angle_alpha   90.00
_cell.angle_beta   90.00
_cell.angle_gamma   90.00
#
_symmetry.space_group_name_H-M   'P 1'
#
loop_
_entity.id
_entity.type
_entity.pdbx_description
1 polymer ?
#
loop_
_entity_poly.entity_id
_entity_poly.type
_entity_poly.pdbx_seq_one_letter_code
_entity_poly.pdbx_strand_id
1 'polypeptide(L)'
;MTVADPGTLRAPSQKVAAALTVVPGLGQLYNGQPRKALSFFLATVLTIGPALLLITAGERLGHSLLAGHAGAAFFAVALLSVVLFLVLFVLGIFAWISALVDAWSSARALRQGDAEQASRRRFFRL
;
A
#
# COMPACT_ATOMS: atom_id res chain seq x y z
N MET A 1 17.95 -7.57 46.36
CA MET A 1 18.45 -7.10 45.05
C MET A 1 17.38 -7.39 44.01
N THR A 2 16.58 -6.37 43.72
CA THR A 2 15.49 -6.39 42.74
C THR A 2 16.10 -6.33 41.34
N VAL A 3 16.03 -7.44 40.60
CA VAL A 3 16.28 -7.43 39.16
C VAL A 3 15.19 -6.56 38.54
N ALA A 4 15.58 -5.41 38.00
CA ALA A 4 14.70 -4.59 37.19
C ALA A 4 14.21 -5.44 36.01
N ASP A 5 12.91 -5.69 35.97
CA ASP A 5 12.23 -6.31 34.84
C ASP A 5 12.50 -5.45 33.59
N PRO A 6 13.26 -5.94 32.59
CA PRO A 6 13.64 -5.14 31.44
C PRO A 6 12.39 -4.95 30.58
N GLY A 7 11.64 -3.88 30.88
CA GLY A 7 10.56 -3.30 30.10
C GLY A 7 9.74 -4.32 29.33
N THR A 8 8.61 -4.76 29.91
CA THR A 8 7.54 -5.44 29.18
C THR A 8 7.21 -4.67 27.90
N LEU A 9 7.86 -5.03 26.78
CA LEU A 9 7.53 -4.55 25.45
C LEU A 9 6.14 -5.12 25.18
N ARG A 10 5.11 -4.34 25.52
CA ARG A 10 3.71 -4.73 25.35
C ARG A 10 3.55 -5.20 23.91
N ALA A 11 3.23 -6.48 23.75
CA ALA A 11 3.07 -7.07 22.43
C ALA A 11 2.12 -6.21 21.57
N PRO A 12 2.46 -5.94 20.29
CA PRO A 12 1.73 -5.01 19.44
C PRO A 12 0.23 -5.27 19.48
N SER A 13 -0.56 -4.22 19.69
CA SER A 13 -2.02 -4.37 19.74
C SER A 13 -2.59 -4.49 18.32
N GLN A 14 -3.34 -5.57 18.08
CA GLN A 14 -3.89 -5.88 16.74
C GLN A 14 -4.78 -4.77 16.19
N LYS A 15 -5.56 -4.12 17.07
CA LYS A 15 -6.47 -3.03 16.71
C LYS A 15 -5.71 -1.78 16.26
N VAL A 16 -4.60 -1.45 16.91
CA VAL A 16 -3.76 -0.30 16.52
C VAL A 16 -3.00 -0.60 15.23
N ALA A 17 -2.47 -1.81 15.07
CA ALA A 17 -1.80 -2.20 13.82
C ALA A 17 -2.76 -2.12 12.61
N ALA A 18 -4.02 -2.52 12.77
CA ALA A 18 -5.05 -2.42 11.74
C ALA A 18 -5.55 -0.97 11.51
N ALA A 19 -5.64 -0.17 12.57
CA ALA A 19 -5.99 1.24 12.45
C ALA A 19 -4.88 2.05 11.74
N LEU A 20 -3.61 1.71 11.98
CA LEU A 20 -2.47 2.37 11.35
C LEU A 20 -2.36 2.07 9.84
N THR A 21 -2.91 0.97 9.35
CA THR A 21 -2.92 0.65 7.91
C THR A 21 -3.86 1.50 7.06
N VAL A 22 -4.51 2.52 7.65
CA VAL A 22 -5.06 3.66 6.89
C VAL A 22 -4.00 4.25 5.96
N VAL A 23 -2.74 4.26 6.40
CA VAL A 23 -1.60 4.54 5.51
C VAL A 23 -0.84 3.22 5.28
N PRO A 24 -0.74 2.75 4.02
CA PRO A 24 -0.02 1.52 3.70
C PRO A 24 1.42 1.54 4.24
N GLY A 25 1.79 0.49 4.96
CA GLY A 25 3.11 0.32 5.56
C GLY A 25 3.24 0.79 7.02
N LEU A 26 2.33 1.63 7.55
CA LEU A 26 2.45 2.08 8.94
C LEU A 26 2.20 0.97 9.98
N GLY A 27 1.28 0.04 9.70
CA GLY A 27 1.08 -1.12 10.57
C GLY A 27 2.33 -2.00 10.66
N GLN A 28 3.07 -2.16 9.56
CA GLN A 28 4.35 -2.85 9.52
C GLN A 28 5.43 -2.10 10.28
N LEU A 29 5.44 -0.75 10.19
CA LEU A 29 6.36 0.08 10.96
C LEU A 29 6.13 -0.07 12.46
N TYR A 30 4.86 -0.05 12.90
CA TYR A 30 4.46 -0.31 14.28
C TYR A 30 4.87 -1.71 14.78
N ASN A 31 4.82 -2.71 13.90
CA ASN A 31 5.27 -4.06 14.19
C ASN A 31 6.80 -4.23 14.15
N GLY A 32 7.58 -3.16 13.95
CA GLY A 32 9.05 -3.22 13.86
C GLY A 32 9.58 -3.81 12.55
N GLN A 33 8.80 -3.77 11.47
CA GLN A 33 9.12 -4.36 10.16
C GLN A 33 9.32 -3.30 9.07
N PRO A 34 10.35 -2.43 9.16
CA PRO A 34 10.52 -1.27 8.28
C PRO A 34 10.73 -1.64 6.80
N ARG A 35 11.38 -2.78 6.53
CA ARG A 35 11.57 -3.26 5.15
C ARG A 35 10.25 -3.65 4.48
N LYS A 36 9.28 -4.20 5.24
CA LYS A 36 7.93 -4.48 4.71
C LYS A 36 7.13 -3.19 4.58
N ALA A 37 7.23 -2.30 5.57
CA ALA A 37 6.60 -0.99 5.54
C ALA A 37 6.97 -0.22 4.25
N LEU A 38 8.26 -0.13 3.95
CA LEU A 38 8.76 0.54 2.75
C LEU A 38 8.23 -0.10 1.46
N SER A 39 8.19 -1.43 1.37
CA SER A 39 7.66 -2.11 0.19
C SER A 39 6.18 -1.80 -0.05
N PHE A 40 5.34 -1.83 0.99
CA PHE A 40 3.92 -1.51 0.85
C PHE A 40 3.68 -0.03 0.56
N PHE A 41 4.47 0.84 1.18
CA PHE A 41 4.44 2.27 0.89
C PHE A 41 4.80 2.55 -0.56
N LEU A 42 5.92 2.00 -1.05
CA LEU A 42 6.34 2.16 -2.44
C LEU A 42 5.33 1.56 -3.43
N ALA A 43 4.79 0.36 -3.14
CA ALA A 43 3.76 -0.23 -3.98
C ALA A 43 2.55 0.71 -4.12
N THR A 44 2.10 1.30 -3.01
CA THR A 44 0.99 2.25 -3.01
C THR A 44 1.32 3.53 -3.78
N VAL A 45 2.50 4.12 -3.56
CA VAL A 45 2.93 5.33 -4.26
C VAL A 45 3.04 5.07 -5.76
N LEU A 46 3.56 3.92 -6.17
CA LEU A 46 3.75 3.55 -7.58
C LEU A 46 2.44 3.15 -8.28
N THR A 47 1.39 2.80 -7.54
CA THR A 47 0.07 2.54 -8.14
C THR A 47 -0.82 3.78 -8.11
N ILE A 48 -0.97 4.41 -6.94
CA ILE A 48 -1.90 5.53 -6.75
C ILE A 48 -1.30 6.83 -7.30
N GLY A 49 0.00 7.06 -7.14
CA GLY A 49 0.66 8.28 -7.64
C GLY A 49 0.48 8.45 -9.16
N PRO A 50 0.88 7.46 -9.98
CA PRO A 50 0.63 7.51 -11.42
C PRO A 50 -0.86 7.59 -11.78
N ALA A 51 -1.76 6.95 -11.03
CA ALA A 51 -3.20 7.07 -11.28
C ALA A 51 -3.72 8.51 -11.11
N LEU A 52 -3.25 9.22 -10.07
CA LEU A 52 -3.57 10.64 -9.84
C LEU A 52 -2.95 11.55 -10.91
N LEU A 53 -1.71 11.26 -11.31
CA LEU A 53 -1.06 11.97 -12.41
C LEU A 53 -1.80 11.76 -13.73
N LEU A 54 -2.32 10.56 -13.98
CA LEU A 54 -3.09 10.24 -15.18
C LEU A 54 -4.35 11.10 -15.29
N ILE A 55 -5.04 11.33 -14.17
CA ILE A 55 -6.24 12.18 -14.12
C ILE A 55 -5.86 13.63 -14.44
N THR A 56 -4.89 14.18 -13.70
CA THR A 56 -4.52 15.60 -13.79
C THR A 56 -3.83 15.96 -15.11
N ALA A 57 -2.96 15.08 -15.62
CA ALA A 57 -2.32 15.26 -16.92
C ALA A 57 -3.28 14.93 -18.08
N GLY A 58 -4.15 13.93 -17.90
CA GLY A 58 -5.16 13.54 -18.88
C GLY A 58 -6.16 14.66 -19.18
N GLU A 59 -6.57 15.43 -18.17
CA GLU A 59 -7.43 16.61 -18.36
C GLU A 59 -6.76 17.66 -19.26
N ARG A 60 -5.50 18.01 -18.95
CA ARG A 60 -4.73 19.00 -19.71
C ARG A 60 -4.50 18.55 -21.15
N LEU A 61 -4.14 17.28 -21.33
CA LEU A 61 -3.87 16.70 -22.65
C LEU A 61 -5.17 16.52 -23.46
N GLY A 62 -6.28 16.22 -22.79
CA GLY A 62 -7.59 16.15 -23.40
C GLY A 62 -8.02 17.49 -24.00
N HIS A 63 -7.86 18.58 -23.23
CA HIS A 63 -8.17 19.93 -23.69
C HIS A 63 -7.33 20.36 -24.90
N SER A 64 -6.03 20.04 -24.91
CA SER A 64 -5.15 20.40 -26.04
C SER A 64 -5.50 19.63 -27.32
N LEU A 65 -5.81 18.33 -27.20
CA LEU A 65 -6.21 17.49 -28.35
C LEU A 65 -7.54 17.92 -28.95
N LEU A 66 -8.51 18.31 -28.12
CA LEU A 66 -9.79 18.84 -28.57
C LEU A 66 -9.64 20.19 -29.28
N ALA A 67 -8.81 21.10 -28.74
CA ALA A 67 -8.50 22.38 -29.40
C ALA A 67 -7.81 22.18 -30.76
N GLY A 68 -6.98 21.15 -30.89
CA GLY A 68 -6.33 20.76 -32.15
C GLY A 68 -7.23 20.03 -33.16
N HIS A 69 -8.54 19.90 -32.91
CA HIS A 69 -9.48 19.15 -33.75
C HIS A 69 -9.13 17.66 -33.92
N ALA A 70 -8.29 17.11 -33.04
CA ALA A 70 -7.78 15.75 -33.11
C ALA A 70 -8.69 14.76 -32.35
N GLY A 71 -9.97 14.68 -32.73
CA GLY A 71 -11.00 13.92 -32.01
C GLY A 71 -10.67 12.42 -31.83
N ALA A 72 -10.14 11.75 -32.87
CA ALA A 72 -9.78 10.34 -32.78
C ALA A 72 -8.62 10.09 -31.79
N ALA A 73 -7.62 10.98 -31.77
CA ALA A 73 -6.51 10.90 -30.82
C ALA A 73 -6.99 11.15 -29.38
N PHE A 74 -7.90 12.11 -29.19
CA PHE A 74 -8.55 12.33 -27.90
C PHE A 74 -9.24 11.06 -27.38
N PHE A 75 -10.07 10.40 -28.20
CA PHE A 75 -10.76 9.17 -27.81
C PHE A 75 -9.78 8.04 -27.47
N ALA A 76 -8.73 7.85 -28.28
CA ALA A 76 -7.72 6.83 -28.03
C ALA A 76 -6.99 7.06 -26.70
N VAL A 77 -6.56 8.30 -26.44
CA VAL A 77 -5.89 8.66 -25.19
C VAL A 77 -6.84 8.53 -23.99
N ALA A 78 -8.09 8.98 -24.12
CA ALA A 78 -9.09 8.87 -23.06
C ALA A 78 -9.35 7.40 -22.69
N LEU A 79 -9.56 6.54 -23.69
CA LEU A 79 -9.79 5.11 -23.48
C LEU A 79 -8.57 4.44 -22.83
N LEU A 80 -7.38 4.70 -23.35
CA LEU A 80 -6.14 4.17 -22.77
C LEU A 80 -5.93 4.65 -21.34
N SER A 81 -6.24 5.93 -21.06
CA SER A 81 -6.13 6.51 -19.73
C SER A 81 -7.08 5.82 -18.75
N VAL A 82 -8.33 5.59 -19.14
CA VAL A 82 -9.30 4.87 -18.30
C VAL A 82 -8.82 3.45 -17.99
N VAL A 83 -8.34 2.72 -18.99
CA VAL A 83 -7.83 1.35 -18.80
C VAL A 83 -6.63 1.34 -17.86
N LEU A 84 -5.64 2.21 -18.08
CA LEU A 84 -4.45 2.32 -17.24
C LEU A 84 -4.82 2.73 -15.80
N PHE A 85 -5.74 3.67 -15.65
CA PHE A 85 -6.24 4.09 -14.36
C PHE A 85 -6.87 2.92 -13.61
N LEU A 86 -7.75 2.14 -14.25
CA LEU A 86 -8.39 0.99 -13.63
C LEU A 86 -7.37 -0.08 -13.20
N VAL A 87 -6.39 -0.39 -14.06
CA VAL A 87 -5.32 -1.34 -13.73
C VAL A 87 -4.53 -0.86 -12.51
N LEU A 88 -4.05 0.38 -12.52
CA LEU A 88 -3.31 0.97 -11.42
C LEU A 88 -4.13 1.03 -10.13
N PHE A 89 -5.41 1.39 -10.24
CA PHE A 89 -6.31 1.49 -9.09
C PHE A 89 -6.57 0.12 -8.45
N VAL A 90 -6.85 -0.92 -9.25
CA VAL A 90 -7.03 -2.28 -8.76
C VAL A 90 -5.75 -2.81 -8.10
N LEU A 91 -4.59 -2.60 -8.73
CA LEU A 91 -3.30 -2.96 -8.14
C LEU A 91 -3.03 -2.22 -6.82
N GLY A 92 -3.40 -0.94 -6.75
CA GLY A 92 -3.27 -0.13 -5.54
C GLY A 92 -4.15 -0.63 -4.39
N ILE A 93 -5.42 -0.93 -4.67
CA ILE A 93 -6.33 -1.55 -3.68
C ILE A 93 -5.77 -2.90 -3.23
N PHE A 94 -5.31 -3.73 -4.17
CA PHE A 94 -4.74 -5.03 -3.85
C PHE A 94 -3.52 -4.91 -2.93
N ALA A 95 -2.60 -4.01 -3.22
CA ALA A 95 -1.44 -3.71 -2.38
C ALA A 95 -1.87 -3.19 -1.00
N TRP A 96 -2.90 -2.35 -0.94
CA TRP A 96 -3.41 -1.77 0.30
C TRP A 96 -4.06 -2.83 1.21
N ILE A 97 -4.94 -3.66 0.66
CA ILE A 97 -5.56 -4.78 1.41
C ILE A 97 -4.48 -5.76 1.86
N SER A 98 -3.51 -6.05 1.00
CA SER A 98 -2.38 -6.93 1.36
C SER A 98 -1.57 -6.37 2.53
N ALA A 99 -1.34 -5.05 2.57
CA ALA A 99 -0.68 -4.39 3.69
C ALA A 99 -1.48 -4.52 4.99
N LEU A 100 -2.81 -4.37 4.93
CA LEU A 100 -3.72 -4.56 6.08
C LEU A 100 -3.64 -5.98 6.64
N VAL A 101 -3.76 -6.99 5.77
CA VAL A 101 -3.73 -8.40 6.16
C VAL A 101 -2.36 -8.80 6.71
N ASP A 102 -1.26 -8.34 6.10
CA ASP A 102 0.10 -8.60 6.59
C ASP A 102 0.37 -7.92 7.94
N ALA A 103 -0.08 -6.68 8.16
CA ALA A 103 0.07 -5.99 9.43
C ALA A 103 -0.71 -6.68 10.57
N TRP A 104 -1.95 -7.10 10.29
CA TRP A 104 -2.79 -7.78 11.27
C TRP A 104 -2.25 -9.17 11.63
N SER A 105 -1.85 -9.96 10.63
CA SER A 105 -1.28 -11.30 10.85
C SER A 105 0.09 -11.24 11.55
N SER A 106 0.93 -10.26 11.22
CA SER A 106 2.21 -10.03 11.89
C SER A 106 2.03 -9.63 13.35
N ALA A 107 1.08 -8.74 13.65
CA ALA A 107 0.76 -8.37 15.03
C ALA A 107 0.21 -9.56 15.85
N ARG A 108 -0.54 -10.45 15.21
CA ARG A 108 -1.03 -11.70 15.84
C ARG A 108 0.11 -12.66 16.14
N ALA A 109 1.03 -12.88 15.20
CA ALA A 109 2.17 -13.78 15.39
C ALA A 109 3.12 -13.26 16.49
N LEU A 110 3.40 -11.96 16.53
CA LEU A 110 4.20 -11.33 17.60
C LEU A 110 3.57 -11.49 18.98
N ARG A 111 2.24 -11.39 19.08
CA ARG A 111 1.50 -11.67 20.33
C ARG A 111 1.57 -13.12 20.80
N GLN A 112 1.78 -14.06 19.87
CA GLN A 112 1.91 -15.48 20.16
C GLN A 112 3.36 -15.90 20.44
N GLY A 113 4.31 -14.96 20.43
CA GLY A 113 5.74 -15.23 20.62
C GLY A 113 6.43 -15.79 19.38
N ASP A 114 5.74 -15.90 18.25
CA ASP A 114 6.27 -16.46 17.01
C ASP A 114 6.82 -15.36 16.09
N ALA A 115 7.99 -14.84 16.46
CA ALA A 115 8.69 -13.79 15.72
C ALA A 115 9.16 -14.24 14.33
N GLU A 116 9.47 -15.53 14.16
CA GLU A 116 9.88 -16.09 12.88
C GLU A 116 8.72 -16.02 11.88
N GLN A 117 7.53 -16.44 12.31
CA GLN A 117 6.33 -16.41 11.49
C GLN A 117 5.85 -14.98 11.20
N ALA A 118 6.09 -14.03 12.10
CA ALA A 118 5.84 -12.60 11.86
C ALA A 118 6.75 -12.00 10.78
N SER A 119 7.99 -12.50 10.64
CA SER A 119 8.95 -12.01 9.65
C SER A 119 8.65 -12.50 8.22
N ARG A 120 8.06 -13.70 8.07
CA ARG A 120 7.77 -14.30 6.76
C ARG A 120 6.71 -13.50 6.00
N ARG A 121 7.03 -13.07 4.77
CA ARG A 121 6.03 -12.56 3.81
C ARG A 121 5.22 -13.74 3.28
N ARG A 122 4.03 -14.02 3.85
CA ARG A 122 3.22 -15.17 3.42
C ARG A 122 2.75 -15.10 1.96
N PHE A 123 2.71 -13.91 1.36
CA PHE A 123 2.16 -13.74 0.01
C PHE A 123 3.15 -14.06 -1.13
N PHE A 124 4.45 -14.20 -0.86
CA PHE A 124 5.46 -14.59 -1.86
C PHE A 124 5.88 -16.07 -1.73
N ARG A 125 4.93 -16.96 -1.42
CA ARG A 125 5.08 -18.38 -1.76
C ARG A 125 4.52 -18.58 -3.18
N LEU A 126 5.31 -18.19 -4.17
CA LEU A 126 5.27 -18.74 -5.52
C LEU A 126 6.51 -19.64 -5.65
#